data_AF-A0A7C4NKS8-F1
#
_entry.id   AF-A0A7C4NKS8-F1
#
_cell.length_a   1.000
_cell.length_b   1.000
_cell.length_c   1.000
_cell.angle_alpha   90.00
_cell.angle_beta   90.00
_cell.angle_gamma   90.00
#
_symmetry.space_group_name_H-M   'P 1'
#
loop_
_entity.id
_entity.type
_entity.pdbx_description
1 polymer ?
#
loop_
_entity_poly.entity_id
_entity_poly.type
_entity_poly.pdbx_seq_one_letter_code
_entity_poly.pdbx_strand_id
1 'polypeptide(L)'
;AVVAAQKSGGEALAKALTRAAGVPLEVAQKSLALMDLAERLIPLCPKSARSDLACAARLAWAACLSALYTVDANAQGIQDEKFRAELGQARAELADLAEEKAAFVLAPLEEELSLWLGERDSNPH
;
A
#
# COMPACT_ATOMS: atom_id res chain seq x y z
N ALA A 1 -14.21 5.75 20.09
CA ALA A 1 -13.04 5.94 19.21
C ALA A 1 -13.39 6.95 18.10
N VAL A 2 -12.98 8.22 18.17
CA VAL A 2 -13.37 9.32 17.23
C VAL A 2 -14.85 9.75 17.29
N VAL A 3 -15.84 8.88 17.06
CA VAL A 3 -17.29 9.23 17.08
C VAL A 3 -17.75 9.76 18.46
N ALA A 4 -17.18 9.24 19.54
CA ALA A 4 -17.41 9.75 20.89
C ALA A 4 -16.65 11.06 21.18
N ALA A 5 -15.49 11.26 20.53
CA ALA A 5 -14.65 12.44 20.70
C ALA A 5 -15.17 13.66 19.93
N GLN A 6 -15.95 13.44 18.84
CA GLN A 6 -16.70 14.48 18.13
C GLN A 6 -17.69 15.21 19.05
N LYS A 7 -18.18 14.56 20.11
CA LYS A 7 -19.11 15.13 21.08
C LYS A 7 -18.42 15.91 22.21
N SER A 8 -17.09 15.80 22.38
CA SER A 8 -16.36 16.33 23.54
C SER A 8 -15.50 17.57 23.28
N GLY A 9 -15.27 17.95 22.01
CA GLY A 9 -14.57 19.18 21.62
C GLY A 9 -13.05 19.23 21.89
N GLY A 10 -12.36 20.13 21.19
CA GLY A 10 -10.99 20.61 21.45
C GLY A 10 -9.87 19.55 21.39
N GLU A 11 -9.18 19.34 22.51
CA GLU A 11 -7.99 18.47 22.61
C GLU A 11 -8.28 16.98 22.45
N ALA A 12 -9.41 16.50 22.96
CA ALA A 12 -9.77 15.08 22.89
C ALA A 12 -10.06 14.66 21.44
N LEU A 13 -10.65 15.57 20.65
CA LEU A 13 -10.86 15.38 19.22
C LEU A 13 -9.53 15.44 18.46
N ALA A 14 -8.67 16.41 18.75
CA ALA A 14 -7.35 16.53 18.11
C ALA A 14 -6.48 15.26 18.32
N LYS A 15 -6.35 14.79 19.57
CA LYS A 15 -5.62 13.53 19.87
C LYS A 15 -6.24 12.31 19.19
N ALA A 16 -7.58 12.24 19.14
CA ALA A 16 -8.26 11.15 18.46
C ALA A 16 -8.01 11.16 16.95
N LEU A 17 -7.96 12.34 16.32
CA LEU A 17 -7.68 12.52 14.90
C LEU A 17 -6.21 12.22 14.56
N THR A 18 -5.25 12.67 15.38
CA THR A 18 -3.83 12.30 15.24
C THR A 18 -3.64 10.79 15.29
N ARG A 19 -4.25 10.11 16.26
CA ARG A 19 -4.21 8.65 16.33
C ARG A 19 -4.93 7.99 15.15
N ALA A 20 -6.05 8.54 14.72
CA ALA A 20 -6.82 8.03 13.58
C ALA A 20 -6.08 8.19 12.26
N ALA A 21 -5.24 9.21 12.10
CA ALA A 21 -4.35 9.37 10.94
C ALA A 21 -3.09 8.48 11.02
N GLY A 22 -2.59 8.20 12.22
CA GLY A 22 -1.40 7.34 12.41
C GLY A 22 -1.64 5.86 12.07
N VAL A 23 -2.81 5.31 12.41
CA VAL A 23 -3.15 3.90 12.10
C VAL A 23 -3.10 3.58 10.60
N PRO A 24 -3.76 4.32 9.70
CA PRO A 24 -3.68 4.06 8.27
C PRO A 24 -2.27 4.34 7.71
N LEU A 25 -1.51 5.28 8.27
CA LEU A 25 -0.10 5.47 7.89
C LEU A 25 0.75 4.22 8.20
N GLU A 26 0.53 3.60 9.37
CA GLU A 26 1.19 2.33 9.72
C GLU A 26 0.78 1.19 8.78
N VAL A 27 -0.49 1.13 8.37
CA VAL A 27 -0.97 0.14 7.38
C VAL A 27 -0.28 0.35 6.04
N ALA A 28 -0.13 1.59 5.57
CA ALA A 28 0.60 1.90 4.35
C ALA A 28 2.06 1.47 4.43
N GLN A 29 2.75 1.77 5.54
CA GLN A 29 4.13 1.36 5.78
C GLN A 29 4.31 -0.17 5.77
N LYS A 30 3.42 -0.91 6.45
CA LYS A 30 3.47 -2.39 6.45
C LYS A 30 3.17 -2.98 5.07
N SER A 31 2.28 -2.34 4.32
CA SER A 31 1.95 -2.74 2.94
C SER A 31 3.14 -2.53 2.01
N LEU A 32 3.87 -1.42 2.17
CA LEU A 32 5.15 -1.18 1.47
C LEU A 32 6.22 -2.21 1.84
N ALA A 33 6.36 -2.54 3.12
CA ALA A 33 7.29 -3.58 3.55
C ALA A 33 6.95 -4.98 2.96
N LEU A 34 5.66 -5.25 2.69
CA LEU A 34 5.25 -6.47 1.99
C LEU A 34 5.64 -6.44 0.50
N MET A 35 5.58 -5.28 -0.15
CA MET A 35 6.09 -5.11 -1.52
C MET A 35 7.62 -5.28 -1.58
N ASP A 36 8.36 -4.75 -0.61
CA ASP A 36 9.81 -4.99 -0.48
C ASP A 36 10.14 -6.48 -0.32
N LEU A 37 9.32 -7.21 0.44
CA LEU A 37 9.47 -8.65 0.56
C LEU A 37 9.17 -9.35 -0.76
N ALA A 38 8.12 -8.93 -1.48
CA ALA A 38 7.76 -9.49 -2.78
C ALA A 38 8.91 -9.31 -3.79
N GLU A 39 9.53 -8.13 -3.83
CA GLU A 39 10.73 -7.83 -4.63
C GLU A 39 11.87 -8.82 -4.35
N ARG A 40 12.21 -9.01 -3.07
CA ARG A 40 13.28 -9.92 -2.66
C ARG A 40 12.96 -11.38 -2.95
N LEU A 41 11.68 -11.75 -3.06
CA LEU A 41 11.24 -13.09 -3.38
C LEU A 41 11.25 -13.38 -4.89
N ILE A 42 11.27 -12.38 -5.77
CA ILE A 42 11.30 -12.59 -7.23
C ILE A 42 12.39 -13.61 -7.65
N PRO A 43 13.67 -13.51 -7.26
CA PRO A 43 14.68 -14.48 -7.69
C PRO A 43 14.54 -15.87 -7.03
N LEU A 44 13.80 -15.97 -5.91
CA LEU A 44 13.66 -17.20 -5.12
C LEU A 44 12.33 -17.94 -5.40
N CYS A 45 11.38 -17.26 -6.03
CA CYS A 45 10.03 -17.77 -6.26
C CYS A 45 10.03 -18.79 -7.43
N PRO A 46 9.59 -20.04 -7.19
CA PRO A 46 9.45 -21.02 -8.27
C PRO A 46 8.35 -20.59 -9.24
N LYS A 47 8.47 -20.98 -10.52
CA LYS A 47 7.49 -20.62 -11.56
C LYS A 47 6.04 -20.89 -11.14
N SER A 48 5.77 -22.04 -10.52
CA SER A 48 4.44 -22.43 -10.05
C SER A 48 3.81 -21.50 -9.01
N ALA A 49 4.58 -20.63 -8.35
CA ALA A 49 4.11 -19.69 -7.34
C ALA A 49 4.16 -18.22 -7.79
N ARG A 50 4.55 -17.94 -9.05
CA ARG A 50 4.66 -16.58 -9.59
C ARG A 50 3.33 -15.83 -9.59
N SER A 51 2.22 -16.54 -9.84
CA SER A 51 0.87 -15.98 -9.77
C SER A 51 0.51 -15.53 -8.35
N ASP A 52 0.89 -16.32 -7.33
CA ASP A 52 0.64 -15.99 -5.94
C ASP A 52 1.48 -14.78 -5.51
N LEU A 53 2.74 -14.70 -5.97
CA LEU A 53 3.61 -13.55 -5.73
C LEU A 53 3.05 -12.28 -6.38
N ALA A 54 2.56 -12.36 -7.62
CA ALA A 54 1.90 -11.24 -8.30
C ALA A 54 0.65 -10.79 -7.55
N CYS A 55 -0.19 -11.74 -7.12
CA CYS A 55 -1.39 -11.47 -6.32
C CYS A 55 -1.04 -10.75 -5.00
N ALA A 56 -0.04 -11.25 -4.27
CA ALA A 56 0.42 -10.65 -3.02
C ALA A 56 0.92 -9.21 -3.22
N ALA A 57 1.71 -8.97 -4.27
CA ALA A 57 2.21 -7.63 -4.59
C ALA A 57 1.07 -6.67 -4.97
N ARG A 58 0.10 -7.12 -5.78
CA ARG A 58 -1.06 -6.31 -6.19
C ARG A 58 -1.93 -5.92 -4.99
N LEU A 59 -2.19 -6.88 -4.09
CA LEU A 59 -2.96 -6.65 -2.87
C LEU A 59 -2.22 -5.72 -1.92
N ALA A 60 -0.90 -5.87 -1.77
CA ALA A 60 -0.08 -4.98 -0.95
C ALA A 60 -0.12 -3.54 -1.48
N TRP A 61 0.04 -3.35 -2.78
CA TRP A 61 -0.03 -2.03 -3.40
C TRP A 61 -1.41 -1.38 -3.22
N ALA A 62 -2.48 -2.13 -3.49
CA ALA A 62 -3.85 -1.66 -3.27
C ALA A 62 -4.13 -1.32 -1.80
N ALA A 63 -3.65 -2.14 -0.86
CA ALA A 63 -3.76 -1.88 0.57
C ALA A 63 -3.01 -0.61 1.00
N CYS A 64 -1.82 -0.38 0.44
CA CYS A 64 -1.06 0.85 0.67
C CYS A 64 -1.86 2.08 0.24
N LEU A 65 -2.29 2.13 -1.04
CA LEU A 65 -3.03 3.27 -1.58
C LEU A 65 -4.36 3.49 -0.84
N SER A 66 -5.09 2.40 -0.53
CA SER A 66 -6.34 2.47 0.23
C SER A 66 -6.14 3.05 1.63
N ALA A 67 -5.05 2.69 2.30
CA ALA A 67 -4.70 3.26 3.59
C ALA A 67 -4.34 4.74 3.47
N LEU A 68 -3.61 5.16 2.44
CA LEU A 68 -3.30 6.57 2.20
C LEU A 68 -4.57 7.41 1.94
N TYR A 69 -5.59 6.88 1.27
CA TYR A 69 -6.88 7.57 1.17
C TYR A 69 -7.55 7.79 2.54
N THR A 70 -7.35 6.87 3.47
CA THR A 70 -7.84 7.01 4.85
C THR A 70 -7.03 8.05 5.63
N VAL A 71 -5.72 8.17 5.37
CA VAL A 71 -4.89 9.28 5.87
C VAL A 71 -5.44 10.62 5.38
N ASP A 72 -5.68 10.75 4.07
CA ASP A 72 -6.19 11.97 3.43
C ASP A 72 -7.55 12.40 4.04
N ALA A 73 -8.44 11.44 4.27
CA ALA A 73 -9.75 11.70 4.91
C ALA A 73 -9.62 12.21 6.36
N ASN A 74 -8.72 11.61 7.15
CA ASN A 74 -8.52 12.01 8.55
C ASN A 74 -7.74 13.34 8.68
N ALA A 75 -6.91 13.68 7.69
CA ALA A 75 -6.15 14.92 7.64
C ALA A 75 -7.04 16.18 7.62
N GLN A 76 -8.25 16.10 7.04
CA GLN A 76 -9.18 17.24 6.95
C GLN A 76 -9.62 17.77 8.32
N GLY A 77 -9.70 16.91 9.34
CA GLY A 77 -10.12 17.29 10.69
C GLY A 77 -9.00 17.86 11.57
N ILE A 78 -7.74 17.71 11.17
CA ILE A 78 -6.56 18.06 11.98
C ILE A 78 -6.32 19.56 11.91
N GLN A 79 -6.46 20.27 13.03
CA GLN A 79 -6.24 21.73 13.09
C GLN A 79 -4.76 22.12 13.15
N ASP A 80 -3.89 21.24 13.64
CA ASP A 80 -2.44 21.48 13.71
C ASP A 80 -1.82 21.45 12.30
N GLU A 81 -1.51 22.63 11.77
CA GLU A 81 -0.96 22.81 10.42
C GLU A 81 0.41 22.14 10.25
N LYS A 82 1.26 22.18 11.28
CA LYS A 82 2.59 21.56 11.24
C LYS A 82 2.44 20.04 11.13
N PHE A 83 1.59 19.46 11.98
CA PHE A 83 1.33 18.02 11.93
C PHE A 83 0.68 17.60 10.60
N ARG A 84 -0.24 18.42 10.05
CA ARG A 84 -0.84 18.15 8.74
C ARG A 84 0.19 18.17 7.60
N ALA A 85 1.15 19.08 7.65
CA ALA A 85 2.23 19.15 6.67
C ALA A 85 3.17 17.93 6.76
N GLU A 86 3.59 17.54 7.96
CA GLU A 86 4.40 16.33 8.20
C GLU A 86 3.67 15.07 7.71
N LEU A 87 2.38 14.95 8.00
CA LEU A 87 1.54 13.85 7.54
C LEU A 87 1.42 13.82 6.00
N GLY A 88 1.25 14.98 5.37
CA GLY A 88 1.20 15.11 3.92
C GLY A 88 2.50 14.69 3.25
N GLN A 89 3.65 15.07 3.81
CA GLN A 89 4.96 14.65 3.31
C GLN A 89 5.12 13.13 3.42
N ALA A 90 4.89 12.54 4.59
CA ALA A 90 5.00 11.09 4.79
C ALA A 90 4.06 10.29 3.87
N ARG A 91 2.84 10.80 3.66
CA ARG A 91 1.86 10.21 2.73
C ARG A 91 2.34 10.26 1.28
N ALA A 92 2.95 11.37 0.84
CA ALA A 92 3.46 11.51 -0.52
C ALA A 92 4.64 10.56 -0.75
N GLU A 93 5.61 10.55 0.16
CA GLU A 93 6.77 9.66 0.10
C GLU A 93 6.36 8.17 0.04
N LEU A 94 5.39 7.75 0.85
CA LEU A 94 4.87 6.38 0.81
C LEU A 94 4.17 6.03 -0.50
N ALA A 95 3.45 6.98 -1.12
CA ALA A 95 2.78 6.76 -2.39
C ALA A 95 3.80 6.58 -3.52
N ASP A 96 4.81 7.44 -3.58
CA ASP A 96 5.86 7.39 -4.60
C ASP A 96 6.66 6.08 -4.50
N LEU A 97 7.07 5.70 -3.28
CA LEU A 97 7.75 4.43 -3.04
C LEU A 97 6.88 3.22 -3.39
N ALA A 98 5.58 3.27 -3.06
CA ALA A 98 4.65 2.19 -3.38
C ALA A 98 4.48 2.02 -4.91
N GLU A 99 4.40 3.11 -5.66
CA GLU A 99 4.31 3.09 -7.12
C GLU A 99 5.58 2.50 -7.75
N GLU A 100 6.76 2.96 -7.30
CA GLU A 100 8.05 2.47 -7.79
C GLU A 100 8.20 0.96 -7.54
N LYS A 101 7.89 0.51 -6.31
CA LYS A 101 7.95 -0.90 -5.93
C LYS A 101 6.93 -1.74 -6.70
N ALA A 102 5.71 -1.25 -6.85
CA ALA A 102 4.68 -1.92 -7.62
C ALA A 102 5.12 -2.12 -9.07
N ALA A 103 5.64 -1.08 -9.72
CA ALA A 103 6.15 -1.16 -11.08
C ALA A 103 7.29 -2.19 -11.21
N PHE A 104 8.27 -2.13 -10.30
CA PHE A 104 9.41 -3.05 -10.32
C PHE A 104 9.00 -4.52 -10.14
N VAL A 105 8.05 -4.78 -9.23
CA VAL A 105 7.63 -6.15 -8.89
C VAL A 105 6.63 -6.70 -9.89
N LEU A 106 5.60 -5.93 -10.23
CA LEU A 106 4.46 -6.42 -11.00
C LEU A 106 4.75 -6.50 -12.49
N ALA A 107 5.49 -5.55 -13.08
CA ALA A 107 5.76 -5.56 -14.52
C ALA A 107 6.37 -6.89 -15.01
N PRO A 108 7.48 -7.41 -14.44
CA PRO A 108 8.07 -8.66 -14.91
C PRO A 108 7.19 -9.88 -14.60
N LEU A 109 6.47 -9.88 -13.47
CA LEU A 109 5.59 -11.00 -13.11
C LEU A 109 4.37 -11.07 -14.05
N GLU A 110 3.78 -9.93 -14.39
CA GLU A 110 2.60 -9.86 -15.25
C GLU A 110 2.94 -10.14 -16.70
N GLU A 111 4.09 -9.67 -17.16
CA GLU A 111 4.64 -10.06 -18.46
C GLU A 111 4.85 -11.59 -18.51
N GLU A 112 5.53 -12.19 -17.53
CA GLU A 112 5.74 -13.64 -17.46
C GLU A 112 4.42 -14.42 -17.48
N LEU A 113 3.44 -14.00 -16.67
CA LEU A 113 2.12 -14.65 -16.60
C LEU A 113 1.35 -14.53 -17.92
N SER A 114 1.45 -13.40 -18.62
CA SER A 114 0.80 -13.22 -19.92
C SER A 114 1.35 -14.17 -20.98
N LEU A 115 2.66 -14.45 -20.93
CA LEU A 115 3.34 -15.36 -21.86
C LEU A 115 2.93 -16.81 -21.68
N TRP A 116 2.47 -17.23 -20.49
CA TRP A 116 1.97 -18.60 -20.27
C TRP A 116 0.70 -18.91 -21.09
N LEU A 117 -0.01 -17.87 -21.54
CA LEU A 117 -1.18 -17.97 -22.39
C LEU A 117 -0.82 -17.94 -23.89
N GLY A 118 0.44 -17.63 -24.24
CA GLY A 118 0.96 -17.64 -25.60
C GLY A 118 1.40 -19.04 -26.04
N GLU A 119 0.89 -19.48 -27.20
CA GLU A 119 1.14 -20.74 -27.92
C GLU A 119 1.65 -21.91 -27.06
N ARG A 120 0.72 -22.74 -26.56
CA ARG A 120 1.04 -24.16 -26.42
C ARG A 120 1.49 -24.62 -27.80
N ASP A 121 2.76 -24.96 -27.93
CA ASP A 121 3.26 -25.66 -29.10
C ASP A 121 2.27 -26.79 -29.38
N SER A 122 1.60 -26.71 -30.52
CA SER A 122 0.46 -27.56 -30.87
C SER A 122 0.92 -28.94 -31.34
N ASN A 123 2.11 -29.35 -30.90
CA ASN A 123 2.73 -30.58 -31.27
C ASN A 123 3.11 -31.38 -30.02
N PRO A 124 2.19 -32.22 -29.49
CA PRO A 124 2.60 -33.29 -28.61
C PRO A 124 3.24 -34.36 -29.49
N HIS A 125 4.56 -34.47 -29.43
CA HIS A 125 5.21 -35.73 -29.79
C HIS A 125 4.67 -36.87 -28.92
#